data_AF-A0A133UA17-F1
#
_entry.id   AF-A0A133UA17-F1
#
_cell.length_a   1.000
_cell.length_b   1.000
_cell.length_c   1.000
_cell.angle_alpha   90.00
_cell.angle_beta   90.00
_cell.angle_gamma   90.00
#
_symmetry.space_group_name_H-M   'P 1'
#
loop_
_entity.id
_entity.type
_entity.pdbx_description
1 polymer ?
#
loop_
_entity_poly.entity_id
_entity_poly.type
_entity_poly.pdbx_seq_one_letter_code
_entity_poly.pdbx_strand_id
1 'polypeptide(L)'
;MVKEDSGKNMVRCIVLKCPLCGQQRPYPVKNPDAPLIQMRIKELGFGEHGIIAHGGSPEEEFREKVWENRKVMDVDKSLVSKVEDKQKKKKWGNYGLDP
;
A
#
# COMPACT_ATOMS: atom_id res chain seq x y z
N MET A 1 -0.59 -21.49 -28.69
CA MET A 1 -1.82 -21.48 -27.87
C MET A 1 -1.46 -20.92 -26.49
N VAL A 2 -1.50 -19.60 -26.35
CA VAL A 2 -1.21 -18.93 -25.06
C VAL A 2 -2.56 -18.53 -24.50
N LYS A 3 -3.00 -19.19 -23.42
CA LYS A 3 -4.22 -18.80 -22.72
C LYS A 3 -3.89 -17.54 -21.94
N GLU A 4 -4.40 -16.40 -22.41
CA GLU A 4 -4.51 -15.18 -21.64
C GLU A 4 -5.51 -15.41 -20.50
N ASP A 5 -4.99 -15.82 -19.33
CA ASP A 5 -5.75 -15.92 -18.08
C ASP A 5 -5.83 -14.52 -17.42
N SER A 6 -6.30 -13.53 -18.18
CA SER A 6 -6.29 -12.10 -17.83
C SER A 6 -7.32 -11.70 -16.76
N GLY A 7 -7.91 -12.66 -16.04
CA GLY A 7 -8.97 -12.42 -15.06
C GLY A 7 -8.72 -12.99 -13.66
N LYS A 8 -7.71 -13.85 -13.45
CA LYS A 8 -7.52 -14.58 -12.17
C LYS A 8 -6.38 -14.09 -11.30
N ASN A 9 -5.63 -13.09 -11.73
CA ASN A 9 -4.39 -12.68 -11.07
C ASN A 9 -4.46 -11.30 -10.43
N MET A 10 -5.64 -10.81 -10.08
CA MET A 10 -5.82 -9.52 -9.40
C MET A 10 -6.15 -9.72 -7.92
N VAL A 11 -5.65 -8.85 -7.06
CA VAL A 11 -5.92 -8.85 -5.61
C VAL A 11 -6.38 -7.46 -5.20
N ARG A 12 -7.53 -7.41 -4.52
CA ARG A 12 -8.05 -6.18 -3.95
C ARG A 12 -7.11 -5.65 -2.88
N CYS A 13 -6.64 -4.42 -3.08
CA CYS A 13 -5.70 -3.76 -2.21
C CYS A 13 -6.22 -2.39 -1.77
N ILE A 14 -5.79 -1.96 -0.59
CA ILE A 14 -5.72 -0.54 -0.25
C ILE A 14 -4.36 -0.04 -0.72
N VAL A 15 -4.33 1.01 -1.52
CA VAL A 15 -3.10 1.65 -1.98
C VAL A 15 -2.94 2.98 -1.27
N LEU A 16 -1.80 3.14 -0.61
CA LEU A 16 -1.37 4.43 -0.07
C LEU A 16 -0.29 5.04 -0.96
N LYS A 17 -0.27 6.37 -1.06
CA LYS A 17 0.84 7.15 -1.64
C LYS A 17 1.38 8.10 -0.59
N CYS A 18 2.69 8.08 -0.41
CA CYS A 18 3.37 9.02 0.47
C CYS A 18 3.45 10.38 -0.24
N PRO A 19 2.86 11.45 0.30
CA PRO A 19 2.89 12.77 -0.34
C PRO A 19 4.27 13.44 -0.30
N LEU A 20 5.20 12.95 0.53
CA LEU A 20 6.57 13.50 0.62
C LEU A 20 7.51 12.96 -0.46
N CYS A 21 7.44 11.66 -0.77
CA CYS A 21 8.34 11.03 -1.76
C CYS A 21 7.62 10.45 -2.98
N GLY A 22 6.29 10.51 -3.05
CA GLY A 22 5.49 9.96 -4.15
C GLY A 22 5.41 8.43 -4.20
N GLN A 23 6.14 7.72 -3.32
CA GLN A 23 6.14 6.26 -3.29
C GLN A 23 4.78 5.70 -2.88
N GLN A 24 4.43 4.58 -3.47
CA GLN A 24 3.17 3.88 -3.28
C GLN A 24 3.41 2.57 -2.53
N ARG A 25 2.37 2.08 -1.84
CA ARG A 25 2.35 0.73 -1.29
C ARG A 25 0.96 0.11 -1.40
N PRO A 26 0.80 -1.00 -2.14
CA PRO A 26 -0.41 -1.80 -2.10
C PRO A 26 -0.43 -2.70 -0.86
N TYR A 27 -1.55 -2.72 -0.16
CA TYR A 27 -1.83 -3.58 0.98
C TYR A 27 -2.97 -4.54 0.61
N PRO A 28 -2.70 -5.84 0.42
CA PRO A 28 -3.75 -6.79 0.10
C PRO A 28 -4.74 -6.93 1.26
N VAL A 29 -6.03 -6.81 0.98
CA VAL A 29 -7.09 -6.86 2.00
C VAL A 29 -8.28 -7.68 1.52
N LYS A 30 -8.89 -8.45 2.44
CA LYS A 30 -10.14 -9.18 2.16
C LYS A 30 -11.36 -8.26 2.19
N ASN A 31 -11.39 -7.35 3.16
CA ASN A 31 -12.44 -6.34 3.33
C ASN A 31 -11.78 -5.01 3.71
N PRO A 32 -11.72 -4.00 2.82
CA PRO A 32 -11.04 -2.73 3.07
C PRO A 32 -11.67 -1.90 4.20
N ASP A 33 -12.92 -2.17 4.55
CA ASP A 33 -13.69 -1.43 5.56
C ASP A 33 -13.66 -2.10 6.94
N ALA A 34 -12.87 -3.17 7.09
CA ALA A 34 -12.72 -3.84 8.37
C ALA A 34 -12.04 -2.92 9.40
N PRO A 35 -12.61 -2.73 10.61
CA PRO A 35 -12.15 -1.71 11.57
C PRO A 35 -10.66 -1.76 11.93
N LEU A 36 -10.10 -2.97 12.01
CA LEU A 36 -8.70 -3.17 12.39
C LEU A 36 -7.69 -2.90 11.26
N ILE A 37 -8.16 -2.79 10.01
CA ILE A 37 -7.28 -2.56 8.85
C ILE A 37 -6.70 -1.16 8.87
N GLN A 38 -7.50 -0.15 9.27
CA GLN A 38 -7.03 1.22 9.41
C GLN A 38 -5.83 1.28 10.35
N MET A 39 -5.95 0.74 11.57
CA MET A 39 -4.85 0.75 12.54
C MET A 39 -3.58 0.08 11.97
N ARG A 40 -3.71 -1.10 11.35
CA ARG A 40 -2.55 -1.83 10.82
C ARG A 40 -1.87 -1.08 9.66
N ILE A 41 -2.64 -0.53 8.73
CA ILE A 41 -2.09 0.10 7.53
C ILE A 41 -1.63 1.54 7.80
N LYS A 42 -2.46 2.34 8.48
CA LYS A 42 -2.19 3.74 8.82
C LYS A 42 -1.05 3.83 9.84
N GLU A 43 -1.18 3.16 10.98
CA GLU A 43 -0.26 3.36 12.10
C GLU A 43 1.05 2.59 11.92
N LEU A 44 0.98 1.31 11.55
CA LEU A 44 2.18 0.48 11.39
C LEU A 44 2.76 0.61 9.98
N GLY A 45 1.92 0.54 8.95
CA GLY A 45 2.38 0.54 7.55
C GLY A 45 2.98 1.88 7.10
N PHE A 46 2.25 2.98 7.27
CA PHE A 46 2.71 4.33 6.90
C PHE A 46 3.59 4.97 7.98
N GLY A 47 3.32 4.72 9.27
CA GLY A 47 4.19 5.18 10.35
C GLY A 47 5.63 4.66 10.22
N GLU A 48 5.81 3.36 9.95
CA GLU A 48 7.14 2.76 9.72
C GLU A 48 7.84 3.36 8.49
N HIS A 49 7.08 3.69 7.44
CA HIS A 49 7.62 4.36 6.25
C HIS A 49 8.19 5.73 6.58
N GLY A 50 7.47 6.56 7.35
CA GLY A 50 7.95 7.87 7.76
C GLY A 50 9.28 7.78 8.51
N ILE A 51 9.40 6.85 9.46
CA ILE A 51 10.63 6.67 10.24
C ILE A 51 11.80 6.29 9.32
N ILE A 52 11.57 5.38 8.39
CA ILE A 52 12.64 4.81 7.54
C ILE A 52 13.03 5.75 6.38
N ALA A 53 12.05 6.42 5.75
CA ALA A 53 12.26 7.22 4.55
C ALA A 53 12.44 8.72 4.84
N HIS A 54 11.90 9.20 5.97
CA HIS A 54 11.85 10.62 6.30
C HIS A 54 12.46 10.95 7.67
N GLY A 55 13.05 9.96 8.37
CA GLY A 55 13.76 10.16 9.62
C GLY A 55 12.87 10.44 10.83
N GLY A 56 11.56 10.29 10.70
CA GLY A 56 10.61 10.61 11.77
C GLY A 56 9.26 9.95 11.57
N SER A 57 8.63 9.60 12.69
CA SER A 57 7.24 9.16 12.70
C SER A 57 6.34 10.32 12.23
N PRO A 58 5.47 10.14 11.22
CA PRO A 58 4.57 11.20 10.81
C PRO A 58 3.55 11.50 11.89
N GLU A 59 3.15 12.77 12.01
CA GLU A 59 2.09 13.22 12.92
C GLU A 59 0.74 12.58 12.58
N GLU A 60 -0.15 12.49 13.58
CA GLU A 60 -1.45 11.83 13.44
C GLU A 60 -2.30 12.43 12.31
N GLU A 61 -2.45 13.75 12.27
CA GLU A 61 -3.20 14.45 11.20
C GLU A 61 -2.67 14.11 9.81
N PHE A 62 -1.36 13.91 9.69
CA PHE A 62 -0.74 13.57 8.42
C PHE A 62 -1.04 12.13 8.01
N ARG A 63 -1.02 11.21 8.99
CA ARG A 63 -1.43 9.81 8.76
C ARG A 63 -2.91 9.74 8.35
N GLU A 64 -3.75 10.60 8.92
CA GLU A 64 -5.17 10.70 8.55
C GLU A 64 -5.35 11.15 7.12
N LYS A 65 -4.70 12.26 6.73
CA LYS A 65 -4.74 12.73 5.34
C LYS A 65 -4.31 11.66 4.35
N VAL A 66 -3.27 10.88 4.67
CA VAL A 66 -2.84 9.77 3.80
C VAL A 66 -3.86 8.63 3.76
N TRP A 67 -4.50 8.33 4.88
CA TRP A 67 -5.56 7.31 4.94
C TRP A 67 -6.83 7.75 4.19
N GLU A 68 -7.23 9.00 4.29
CA GLU A 68 -8.38 9.56 3.57
C GLU A 68 -8.17 9.54 2.06
N ASN A 69 -6.94 9.82 1.61
CA ASN A 69 -6.56 9.77 0.20
C ASN A 69 -6.20 8.35 -0.31
N ARG A 70 -6.49 7.30 0.47
CA ARG A 70 -6.26 5.93 0.01
C ARG A 70 -7.19 5.59 -1.16
N LYS A 71 -6.73 4.76 -2.09
CA LYS A 71 -7.64 4.08 -3.04
C LYS A 71 -7.78 2.62 -2.72
N VAL A 72 -8.98 2.10 -2.92
CA VAL A 72 -9.23 0.66 -2.98
C VAL A 72 -9.26 0.28 -4.44
N MET A 73 -8.35 -0.59 -4.86
CA MET A 73 -8.26 -1.02 -6.25
C MET A 73 -7.73 -2.45 -6.37
N ASP A 74 -7.97 -3.07 -7.51
CA ASP A 74 -7.42 -4.36 -7.85
C ASP A 74 -6.00 -4.20 -8.40
N VAL A 75 -5.05 -4.93 -7.83
CA VAL A 75 -3.62 -4.88 -8.18
C VAL A 75 -3.17 -6.25 -8.63
N ASP A 76 -2.30 -6.30 -9.65
CA ASP A 76 -1.73 -7.57 -10.11
C ASP A 76 -1.03 -8.32 -8.96
N LYS A 77 -1.41 -9.57 -8.78
CA LYS A 77 -0.94 -10.44 -7.70
C LYS A 77 0.56 -10.66 -7.75
N SER A 78 1.17 -10.70 -8.93
CA SER A 78 2.63 -10.85 -9.06
C SER A 78 3.36 -9.62 -8.54
N LEU A 79 2.79 -8.42 -8.72
CA LEU A 79 3.31 -7.20 -8.10
C LEU A 79 3.16 -7.27 -6.58
N VAL A 80 1.98 -7.64 -6.08
CA VAL A 80 1.74 -7.78 -4.63
C VAL A 80 2.71 -8.78 -3.99
N SER A 81 2.91 -9.94 -4.60
CA SER A 81 3.89 -10.94 -4.12
C SER A 81 5.30 -10.36 -4.07
N LYS A 82 5.74 -9.67 -5.12
CA LYS A 82 7.05 -9.00 -5.14
C LYS A 82 7.18 -7.92 -4.05
N VAL A 83 6.11 -7.17 -3.78
CA VAL A 83 6.09 -6.16 -2.71
C VAL A 83 6.19 -6.83 -1.34
N GLU A 84 5.47 -7.93 -1.14
CA GLU A 84 5.43 -8.61 0.15
C GLU A 84 6.70 -9.40 0.48
N ASP A 85 7.39 -9.93 -0.55
CA ASP A 85 8.68 -10.62 -0.44
C ASP A 85 9.85 -9.68 -0.09
N LYS A 86 9.74 -8.38 -0.40
CA LYS A 86 10.77 -7.41 -0.06
C LYS A 86 10.88 -7.25 1.45
N GLN A 87 12.13 -7.14 1.94
CA GLN A 87 12.40 -6.71 3.32
C GLN A 87 11.61 -5.42 3.64
N LYS A 88 11.16 -5.28 4.90
CA LYS A 88 10.25 -4.21 5.38
C LYS A 88 10.54 -2.81 4.78
N LYS A 89 11.82 -2.48 4.62
CA LYS A 89 12.31 -1.18 4.11
C LYS A 89 12.05 -0.89 2.63
N LYS A 90 11.81 -1.90 1.77
CA LYS A 90 11.66 -1.73 0.31
C LYS A 90 10.23 -1.97 -0.20
N LYS A 91 9.24 -2.10 0.69
CA LYS A 91 7.84 -2.35 0.30
C LYS A 91 7.20 -1.13 -0.37
N TRP A 92 7.66 0.08 -0.04
CA TRP A 92 7.28 1.33 -0.70
C TRP A 92 8.12 1.55 -1.97
N GLY A 93 7.48 2.00 -3.05
CA GLY A 93 8.17 2.26 -4.31
C GLY A 93 7.26 2.86 -5.38
N ASN A 94 7.81 3.10 -6.56
CA ASN A 94 7.04 3.61 -7.70
C ASN A 94 6.48 2.43 -8.47
N TYR A 95 5.18 2.18 -8.31
CA TYR A 95 4.49 1.03 -8.90
C TYR A 95 3.51 1.42 -10.01
N GLY A 96 3.34 2.71 -10.29
CA GLY A 96 2.33 3.20 -11.23
C GLY A 96 0.89 3.01 -10.72
N LEU A 97 0.74 2.76 -9.42
CA LEU A 97 -0.54 2.65 -8.74
C LEU A 97 -0.90 4.02 -8.19
N ASP A 98 -1.44 4.93 -9.01
CA ASP A 98 -1.81 6.26 -8.51
C ASP A 98 -3.15 6.23 -7.74
N PRO A 99 -3.11 6.28 -6.38
CA PRO A 99 -4.28 6.53 -5.56
C PRO A 99 -4.79 7.96 -5.73
#